data_AF-W5Q6C7-F1
#
_entry.id   AF-W5Q6C7-F1
#
_cell.length_a   1.000
_cell.length_b   1.000
_cell.length_c   1.000
_cell.angle_alpha   90.00
_cell.angle_beta   90.00
_cell.angle_gamma   90.00
#
_symmetry.space_group_name_H-M   'P 1'
#
loop_
_entity.id
_entity.type
_entity.pdbx_description
1 polymer ?
#
loop_
_entity_poly.entity_id
_entity_poly.type
_entity_poly.pdbx_seq_one_letter_code
_entity_poly.pdbx_strand_id
1 'polypeptide(L)'
;HPWSCCTLLVAFRSKPYFRNTVIVKEYYLDITGYMPYYSTPVHWFWVYKPGAPSCRLETSSLNFLNWLLDHNSPGSNRIAEM
;
A
#
# COMPACT_ATOMS: atom_id res chain seq x y z
N HIS A 1 -10.46 24.48 -8.48
CA HIS A 1 -10.65 23.76 -7.19
C HIS A 1 -9.32 23.09 -6.90
N PRO A 2 -8.57 23.42 -5.83
CA PRO A 2 -7.26 22.81 -5.65
C PRO A 2 -7.46 21.43 -5.01
N TRP A 3 -7.44 20.39 -5.84
CA TRP A 3 -7.19 19.02 -5.37
C TRP A 3 -5.81 19.02 -4.71
N SER A 4 -5.78 18.87 -3.39
CA SER A 4 -4.51 18.78 -2.67
C SER A 4 -4.01 17.34 -2.78
N CYS A 5 -2.80 17.15 -3.28
CA CYS A 5 -2.15 15.85 -3.33
C CYS A 5 -1.35 15.63 -2.05
N CYS A 6 -1.52 14.47 -1.42
CA CYS A 6 -0.71 14.01 -0.31
C CYS A 6 0.12 12.81 -0.77
N THR A 7 1.42 12.84 -0.48
CA THR A 7 2.35 11.75 -0.79
C THR A 7 2.89 11.18 0.51
N LEU A 8 2.60 9.91 0.80
CA LEU A 8 3.22 9.16 1.87
C LEU A 8 4.41 8.36 1.33
N LEU A 9 5.56 8.51 2.00
CA LEU A 9 6.77 7.76 1.73
C LEU A 9 7.05 6.82 2.91
N VAL A 10 7.00 5.52 2.66
CA VAL A 10 7.35 4.51 3.65
C VAL A 10 8.69 3.89 3.29
N ALA A 11 9.72 4.24 4.04
CA ALA A 11 11.07 3.71 3.86
C ALA A 11 11.29 2.48 4.74
N PHE A 12 11.84 1.42 4.15
CA PHE A 12 12.20 0.19 4.82
C PHE A 12 13.72 0.02 4.81
N ARG A 13 14.29 -0.35 5.96
CA ARG A 13 15.60 -1.02 5.98
C ARG A 13 15.47 -2.39 5.32
N SER A 14 16.60 -3.03 5.00
CA SER A 14 16.62 -4.37 4.37
C SER A 14 15.60 -5.32 5.00
N LYS A 15 14.70 -5.86 4.16
CA LYS A 15 13.64 -6.80 4.54
C LYS A 15 13.84 -8.11 3.79
N PRO A 16 13.56 -9.26 4.41
CA PRO A 16 13.68 -10.56 3.73
C PRO A 16 12.51 -10.88 2.79
N TYR A 17 11.45 -10.05 2.78
CA TYR A 17 10.18 -10.39 2.14
C TYR A 17 9.96 -9.73 0.77
N PHE A 18 10.31 -8.44 0.63
CA PHE A 18 10.16 -7.68 -0.60
C PHE A 18 11.37 -6.76 -0.86
N ARG A 19 11.60 -6.42 -2.12
CA ARG A 19 12.77 -5.67 -2.61
C ARG A 19 12.62 -4.15 -2.48
N ASN A 20 11.40 -3.64 -2.33
CA ASN A 20 11.17 -2.20 -2.22
C ASN A 20 11.87 -1.64 -0.97
N THR A 21 12.77 -0.68 -1.19
CA THR A 21 13.37 0.11 -0.10
C THR A 21 12.47 1.29 0.29
N VAL A 22 11.65 1.76 -0.65
CA VAL A 22 10.65 2.80 -0.44
C VAL A 22 9.35 2.37 -1.13
N ILE A 23 8.23 2.56 -0.45
CA ILE A 23 6.89 2.46 -1.02
C ILE A 23 6.26 3.83 -0.95
N VAL A 24 5.85 4.34 -2.11
CA VAL A 24 5.14 5.61 -2.26
C VAL A 24 3.65 5.32 -2.35
N LYS A 25 2.85 6.10 -1.63
CA LYS A 25 1.40 6.18 -1.86
C LYS A 25 0.99 7.63 -2.02
N GLU A 26 0.24 7.91 -3.07
CA GLU A 26 -0.30 9.23 -3.35
C GLU A 26 -1.81 9.19 -3.26
N TYR A 27 -2.36 10.24 -2.67
CA TYR A 27 -3.78 10.43 -2.48
C TYR A 27 -4.15 11.85 -2.91
N TYR A 28 -5.32 11.99 -3.53
CA TYR A 28 -5.92 13.31 -3.69
C TYR A 28 -6.99 13.50 -2.64
N LEU A 29 -7.04 14.71 -2.10
CA LEU A 29 -8.13 15.15 -1.25
C LEU A 29 -9.20 15.83 -2.10
N ASP A 30 -10.40 15.27 -2.09
CA ASP A 30 -11.59 15.90 -2.63
C ASP A 30 -12.68 16.06 -1.55
N ILE A 31 -13.87 16.51 -1.95
CA ILE A 31 -15.00 16.73 -1.03
C ILE A 31 -15.50 15.46 -0.34
N THR A 32 -15.15 14.28 -0.86
CA THR A 32 -15.50 12.97 -0.33
C THR A 32 -14.39 12.35 0.53
N GLY A 33 -13.20 12.96 0.58
CA GLY A 33 -12.07 12.56 1.42
C GLY A 33 -10.81 12.22 0.62
N TYR A 34 -9.92 11.43 1.22
CA TYR A 34 -8.69 10.96 0.56
C TYR A 34 -8.99 9.81 -0.40
N MET A 35 -8.73 10.04 -1.68
CA MET A 35 -8.89 9.06 -2.74
C MET A 35 -7.53 8.55 -3.23
N PRO A 36 -7.35 7.23 -3.40
CA PRO A 36 -6.10 6.66 -3.88
C PRO A 36 -5.81 7.10 -5.32
N TYR A 37 -4.59 7.58 -5.57
CA TYR A 37 -4.13 7.98 -6.91
C TYR A 37 -3.04 7.06 -7.45
N TYR A 38 -1.99 6.85 -6.65
CA TYR A 38 -0.85 6.05 -7.04
C TYR A 38 -0.31 5.26 -5.86
N SER A 39 0.18 4.05 -6.13
CA SER A 39 0.95 3.27 -5.18
C SER A 39 2.06 2.54 -5.89
N THR A 40 3.25 2.54 -5.31
CA THR A 40 4.36 1.72 -5.80
C THR A 40 3.96 0.24 -5.73
N PRO A 41 4.10 -0.54 -6.83
CA PRO A 41 3.92 -1.98 -6.77
C PRO A 41 4.95 -2.64 -5.85
N VAL A 42 4.50 -3.62 -5.06
CA VAL A 42 5.39 -4.36 -4.15
C VAL A 42 5.99 -5.57 -4.84
N HIS A 43 7.33 -5.60 -4.92
CA HIS A 43 8.10 -6.65 -5.55
C HIS A 43 8.59 -7.65 -4.49
N TRP A 44 7.89 -8.77 -4.36
CA TRP A 44 8.26 -9.84 -3.44
C TRP A 44 9.58 -10.53 -3.84
N PHE A 45 10.40 -10.91 -2.86
CA PHE A 45 11.59 -11.73 -3.12
C PHE A 45 11.21 -13.13 -3.63
N TRP A 46 10.08 -13.65 -3.17
CA TRP A 46 9.54 -14.95 -3.54
C TRP A 46 8.56 -14.80 -4.70
N VAL A 47 9.06 -14.48 -5.88
CA VAL A 47 8.24 -14.62 -7.09
C VAL A 47 8.01 -16.12 -7.31
N TYR A 48 6.82 -16.59 -6.93
CA TYR A 48 6.16 -17.81 -7.39
C TYR A 48 7.08 -19.06 -7.51
N LYS A 49 7.33 -19.75 -6.39
CA LYS A 49 7.43 -21.22 -6.48
C LYS A 49 6.00 -21.75 -6.64
N PRO A 50 5.68 -22.55 -7.68
CA PRO A 50 4.41 -23.25 -7.75
C PRO A 50 4.25 -24.10 -6.48
N GLY A 51 3.24 -23.79 -5.64
CA GLY A 51 2.99 -24.50 -4.39
C GLY A 51 3.52 -23.84 -3.11
N ALA A 52 4.22 -22.69 -3.19
CA ALA A 52 4.29 -21.83 -2.01
C ALA A 52 2.87 -21.32 -1.73
N PRO A 53 2.41 -21.23 -0.46
CA PRO A 53 1.15 -20.56 -0.17
C PRO A 53 1.26 -19.21 -0.85
N SER A 54 0.39 -18.92 -1.82
CA SER A 54 0.29 -17.54 -2.28
C SER A 54 0.12 -16.77 -0.99
N CYS A 55 1.03 -15.86 -0.67
CA CYS A 55 0.79 -14.87 0.36
C CYS A 55 -0.32 -13.95 -0.17
N ARG A 56 -1.51 -14.52 -0.45
CA ARG A 56 -2.80 -13.92 -0.26
C ARG A 56 -2.82 -13.62 1.22
N LEU A 57 -2.09 -12.58 1.61
CA LEU A 57 -2.35 -11.93 2.87
C LEU A 57 -3.86 -11.75 2.90
N GLU A 58 -4.45 -12.20 3.98
CA GLU A 58 -5.87 -12.07 4.21
C GLU A 58 -6.20 -10.57 4.20
N THR A 59 -6.58 -10.04 3.04
CA THR A 59 -6.82 -8.61 2.79
C THR A 59 -8.09 -8.12 3.50
N SER A 60 -8.83 -9.03 4.12
CA SER A 60 -10.01 -8.74 4.95
C SER A 60 -9.67 -8.01 6.24
N SER A 61 -8.44 -8.15 6.77
CA SER A 61 -8.02 -7.46 7.99
C SER A 61 -7.40 -6.09 7.68
N LEU A 62 -7.85 -5.03 8.35
CA LEU A 62 -7.33 -3.68 8.18
C LEU A 62 -6.05 -3.51 9.00
N ASN A 63 -4.92 -3.93 8.43
CA ASN A 63 -3.60 -3.78 9.03
C ASN A 63 -2.66 -2.99 8.10
N PHE A 64 -1.60 -2.42 8.67
CA PHE A 64 -0.65 -1.58 7.94
C PHE A 64 -0.02 -2.29 6.74
N LEU A 65 0.27 -3.59 6.84
CA LEU A 65 0.85 -4.34 5.72
C LEU A 65 -0.15 -4.52 4.59
N ASN A 66 -1.40 -4.87 4.89
CA ASN A 66 -2.46 -4.99 3.88
C ASN A 66 -2.71 -3.66 3.18
N TRP A 67 -2.78 -2.58 3.93
CA TRP A 67 -2.86 -1.22 3.40
C TRP A 67 -1.68 -0.86 2.50
N LEU A 68 -0.47 -1.25 2.90
CA LEU A 68 0.75 -1.02 2.14
C LEU A 68 0.73 -1.78 0.81
N LEU A 69 0.27 -3.03 0.84
CA LEU A 69 0.30 -3.98 -0.28
C LEU A 69 -0.83 -3.81 -1.29
N ASP A 70 -2.03 -3.45 -0.83
CA ASP A 70 -3.20 -3.26 -1.66
C ASP A 70 -3.62 -1.80 -1.66
N HIS A 71 -3.53 -1.17 -2.82
CA HIS A 71 -3.87 0.23 -2.98
C HIS A 71 -5.37 0.51 -2.80
N ASN A 72 -6.21 -0.48 -3.07
CA ASN A 72 -7.67 -0.36 -3.02
C ASN A 72 -8.28 -1.10 -1.83
N SER A 73 -7.48 -1.47 -0.82
CA SER A 73 -8.01 -2.19 0.34
C SER A 73 -9.11 -1.37 1.03
N PRO A 74 -10.28 -1.95 1.35
CA PRO A 74 -11.35 -1.24 2.04
C PRO A 74 -10.87 -0.58 3.33
N GLY A 75 -11.20 0.70 3.53
CA GLY A 75 -10.80 1.48 4.71
C GLY A 75 -9.35 1.99 4.69
N SER A 76 -8.65 1.89 3.56
CA SER A 76 -7.29 2.41 3.39
C SER A 76 -7.18 3.92 3.58
N ASN A 77 -8.26 4.66 3.30
CA ASN A 77 -8.37 6.10 3.55
C ASN A 77 -8.21 6.44 5.04
N ARG A 78 -8.72 5.61 5.95
CA ARG A 78 -8.61 5.85 7.41
C ARG A 78 -7.16 5.82 7.92
N ILE A 79 -6.29 5.04 7.28
CA ILE A 79 -4.86 4.98 7.63
C ILE A 79 -4.12 6.17 7.02
N ALA A 80 -4.56 6.67 5.86
CA ALA A 80 -4.00 7.89 5.27
C ALA A 80 -4.37 9.17 6.06
N GLU A 81 -5.43 9.12 6.86
CA GLU A 81 -5.92 10.21 7.73
C GLU A 81 -5.27 10.27 9.12
N MET A 82 -4.55 9.22 9.55
CA MET A 82 -3.84 9.16 10.85
C MET A 82 -2.53 9.93 10.82
#